data_AF-A0A821GSH9-F1
#
_entry.id   AF-A0A821GSH9-F1
#
_cell.length_a   1.000
_cell.length_b   1.000
_cell.length_c   1.000
_cell.angle_alpha   90.00
_cell.angle_beta   90.00
_cell.angle_gamma   90.00
#
_symmetry.space_group_name_H-M   'P 1'
#
loop_
_entity.id
_entity.type
_entity.pdbx_description
1 polymer ?
#
loop_
_entity_poly.entity_id
_entity_poly.type
_entity_poly.pdbx_seq_one_letter_code
_entity_poly.pdbx_strand_id
1 'polypeptide(L)'
;MITIVYWRLIRPEKHMYDELRRQGVPGEPFIPIIGQLPQLNRARENNGTLAYLFSLSEKYGNYFLFSFGPLMRIMISEPDMIADVVGRSHVHDYVKPD
;
A
#
# COMPACT_ATOMS: atom_id res chain seq x y z
N MET A 1 7.68 11.33 25.16
CA MET A 1 7.33 11.80 23.81
C MET A 1 7.38 10.67 22.77
N ILE A 2 8.51 9.98 22.59
CA ILE A 2 8.66 8.87 21.63
C ILE A 2 7.66 7.72 21.89
N THR A 3 7.42 7.37 23.15
CA THR A 3 6.44 6.35 23.54
C THR A 3 5.01 6.72 23.15
N ILE A 4 4.62 7.99 23.28
CA ILE A 4 3.29 8.49 22.90
C ILE A 4 3.12 8.42 21.38
N VAL A 5 4.15 8.82 20.62
CA VAL A 5 4.17 8.72 19.15
C VAL A 5 4.00 7.26 18.71
N TYR A 6 4.74 6.34 19.33
CA TYR A 6 4.61 4.91 19.03
C TYR A 6 3.20 4.39 19.31
N TRP A 7 2.66 4.68 20.49
CA TRP A 7 1.36 4.16 20.90
C TRP A 7 0.20 4.73 20.09
N ARG A 8 0.26 6.01 19.69
CA ARG A 8 -0.81 6.66 18.92
C ARG A 8 -0.72 6.43 17.41
N LEU A 9 0.47 6.38 16.83
CA LEU A 9 0.63 6.34 15.38
C LEU A 9 1.09 4.98 14.86
N ILE A 10 1.96 4.27 15.59
CA ILE A 10 2.63 3.08 15.07
C ILE A 10 1.87 1.81 15.45
N ARG A 11 1.43 1.70 16.71
CA ARG A 11 0.71 0.53 17.22
C ARG A 11 -0.58 0.20 16.45
N PRO A 12 -1.48 1.15 16.15
CA PRO A 12 -2.71 0.82 15.40
C PRO A 12 -2.39 0.33 13.98
N GLU A 13 -1.47 0.97 13.28
CA GLU A 13 -1.03 0.60 11.93
C GLU A 13 -0.38 -0.78 11.91
N LYS A 14 0.45 -1.10 12.91
CA LYS A 14 1.03 -2.44 13.10
C LYS A 14 -0.03 -3.49 13.35
N HIS A 15 -1.05 -3.19 14.15
CA HIS A 15 -2.15 -4.10 14.40
C HIS A 15 -2.93 -4.41 13.11
N MET A 16 -3.23 -3.39 12.30
CA MET A 16 -3.86 -3.59 10.99
C MET A 16 -2.99 -4.41 10.04
N TYR A 17 -1.68 -4.15 10.00
CA TYR A 17 -0.73 -4.95 9.24
C TYR A 17 -0.78 -6.42 9.65
N ASP A 18 -0.72 -6.71 10.96
CA ASP A 18 -0.74 -8.09 11.46
C ASP A 18 -2.03 -8.82 11.12
N GLU A 19 -3.17 -8.12 11.19
CA GLU A 19 -4.46 -8.69 10.84
C GLU A 19 -4.55 -9.04 9.34
N LEU A 20 -4.14 -8.12 8.47
CA LEU A 20 -4.14 -8.35 7.02
C LEU A 20 -3.14 -9.43 6.61
N ARG A 21 -1.96 -9.47 7.24
CA ARG A 21 -1.00 -10.56 7.04
C ARG A 21 -1.56 -11.90 7.49
N ARG A 22 -2.32 -11.96 8.59
CA ARG A 22 -2.99 -13.18 9.06
C ARG A 22 -4.05 -13.67 8.08
N GLN A 23 -4.72 -12.75 7.38
CA GLN A 23 -5.68 -13.07 6.31
C GLN A 23 -5.00 -13.50 4.99
N GLY A 24 -3.66 -13.56 4.95
CA GLY A 24 -2.91 -14.00 3.78
C GLY A 24 -2.58 -12.90 2.78
N VAL A 25 -2.84 -11.62 3.11
CA VAL A 25 -2.51 -10.51 2.21
C VAL A 25 -0.98 -10.41 2.04
N PRO A 26 -0.45 -10.51 0.80
CA PRO A 26 0.98 -10.39 0.54
C PRO A 26 1.43 -8.93 0.69
N GLY A 27 2.73 -8.67 0.77
CA GLY A 27 3.23 -7.31 0.83
C GLY A 27 4.57 -7.15 1.52
N GLU A 28 5.04 -5.92 1.52
CA GLU A 28 6.32 -5.53 2.11
C GLU A 28 6.29 -5.66 3.66
N PRO A 29 7.46 -5.86 4.30
CA PRO A 29 7.55 -5.85 5.75
C PRO A 29 7.18 -4.49 6.34
N PHE A 30 6.56 -4.51 7.52
CA PHE A 30 6.21 -3.30 8.24
C PHE A 30 7.45 -2.61 8.83
N ILE A 31 7.64 -1.33 8.51
CA ILE A 31 8.73 -0.50 9.03
C ILE A 31 8.12 0.71 9.79
N PRO A 32 8.15 0.73 11.13
CA PRO A 32 7.28 1.55 11.99
C PRO A 32 7.35 3.08 11.83
N ILE A 33 8.33 3.63 11.14
CA ILE A 33 8.52 5.09 11.02
C ILE A 33 8.71 5.49 9.56
N ILE A 34 9.59 4.79 8.87
CA ILE A 34 10.06 5.18 7.54
C ILE A 34 9.29 4.42 6.44
N GLY A 35 8.74 3.24 6.72
CA GLY A 35 8.08 2.45 5.70
C GLY A 35 8.98 2.21 4.48
N GLN A 36 8.37 2.28 3.30
CA GLN A 36 9.02 2.19 2.00
C GLN A 36 9.34 3.58 1.39
N LEU A 37 9.36 4.64 2.20
CA LEU A 37 9.66 6.00 1.73
C LEU A 37 11.02 6.11 1.03
N PRO A 38 12.12 5.47 1.47
CA PRO A 38 13.41 5.57 0.79
C PRO A 38 13.37 4.97 -0.62
N GLN A 39 12.73 3.82 -0.78
CA GLN A 39 12.56 3.16 -2.08
C GLN A 39 11.71 4.02 -3.01
N LEU A 40 10.61 4.58 -2.48
CA LEU A 40 9.72 5.46 -3.22
C LEU A 40 10.40 6.78 -3.63
N ASN A 41 11.20 7.37 -2.75
CA ASN A 41 11.96 8.60 -3.05
C ASN A 41 13.01 8.34 -4.14
N ARG A 42 13.75 7.22 -4.06
CA ARG A 42 14.69 6.82 -5.13
C ARG A 42 13.98 6.57 -6.46
N ALA A 43 12.81 5.95 -6.43
CA ALA A 43 12.00 5.75 -7.62
C ALA A 43 11.55 7.10 -8.20
N ARG A 44 11.12 8.03 -7.35
CA ARG A 44 10.68 9.37 -7.74
C ARG A 44 11.79 10.21 -8.38
N GLU A 45 12.99 10.18 -7.82
CA GLU A 45 14.16 10.88 -8.38
C GLU A 45 14.48 10.45 -9.82
N ASN A 46 14.18 9.20 -10.15
CA ASN A 46 14.41 8.62 -11.48
C ASN A 46 13.15 8.65 -12.38
N ASN A 47 12.09 9.39 -12.01
CA ASN A 47 10.76 9.34 -12.65
C ASN A 47 10.18 7.90 -12.79
N GLY A 48 10.64 6.97 -11.96
CA GLY A 48 10.33 5.55 -11.99
C GLY A 48 9.31 5.12 -10.93
N THR A 49 8.52 6.03 -10.36
CA THR A 49 7.51 5.70 -9.34
C THR A 49 6.55 4.61 -9.81
N LEU A 50 6.03 4.73 -11.04
CA LEU A 50 5.15 3.72 -11.62
C LEU A 50 5.87 2.38 -11.81
N ALA A 51 7.11 2.41 -12.32
CA ALA A 51 7.91 1.19 -12.49
C ALA A 51 8.18 0.48 -11.14
N TYR A 52 8.42 1.24 -10.08
CA TYR A 52 8.55 0.70 -8.73
C TYR A 52 7.25 0.04 -8.26
N LEU A 53 6.09 0.69 -8.44
CA LEU A 53 4.81 0.12 -8.07
C LEU A 53 4.48 -1.14 -8.90
N PHE A 54 4.79 -1.14 -10.19
CA PHE A 54 4.67 -2.33 -11.04
C PHE A 54 5.56 -3.47 -10.54
N SER A 55 6.80 -3.19 -10.16
CA SER A 55 7.69 -4.23 -9.60
C SER A 55 7.15 -4.87 -8.31
N LEU A 56 6.43 -4.10 -7.49
CA LEU A 56 5.74 -4.62 -6.31
C LEU A 56 4.53 -5.46 -6.69
N SER A 57 3.77 -5.05 -7.71
CA SER A 57 2.66 -5.82 -8.26
C SER A 57 3.12 -7.14 -8.87
N GLU A 58 4.26 -7.17 -9.57
CA GLU A 58 4.86 -8.41 -10.08
C GLU A 58 5.31 -9.34 -8.94
N LYS A 59 5.82 -8.77 -7.84
CA LYS A 59 6.32 -9.52 -6.69
C LYS A 59 5.23 -10.10 -5.80
N TYR A 60 4.13 -9.37 -5.60
CA TYR A 60 3.10 -9.70 -4.61
C TYR A 60 1.72 -9.98 -5.22
N GLY A 61 1.51 -9.71 -6.50
CA GLY A 61 0.23 -9.85 -7.18
C GLY A 61 -0.60 -8.56 -7.21
N ASN A 62 -1.88 -8.70 -7.57
CA ASN A 62 -2.77 -7.56 -7.87
C ASN A 62 -3.32 -6.84 -6.62
N TYR A 63 -2.99 -7.34 -5.42
CA TYR A 63 -3.27 -6.65 -4.17
C TYR A 63 -2.16 -6.95 -3.16
N PHE A 64 -1.65 -5.92 -2.50
CA PHE A 64 -0.56 -6.10 -1.52
C PHE A 64 -0.46 -4.96 -0.51
N LEU A 65 0.20 -5.24 0.61
CA LEU A 65 0.51 -4.25 1.65
C LEU A 65 1.81 -3.52 1.35
N PHE A 66 1.81 -2.22 1.58
CA PHE A 66 3.02 -1.41 1.70
C PHE A 66 2.81 -0.30 2.74
N SER A 67 3.88 0.33 3.18
CA SER A 67 3.83 1.41 4.17
C SER A 67 4.41 2.71 3.64
N PHE A 68 3.68 3.80 3.85
CA PHE A 68 4.11 5.16 3.59
C PHE A 68 4.46 5.82 4.93
N GLY A 69 5.73 5.69 5.33
CA GLY A 69 6.13 6.01 6.70
C GLY A 69 5.47 5.04 7.69
N PRO A 70 4.84 5.53 8.77
CA PRO A 70 4.12 4.68 9.72
C PRO A 70 2.77 4.17 9.17
N LEU A 71 2.29 4.72 8.06
CA LEU A 71 0.94 4.49 7.54
C LEU A 71 0.91 3.23 6.67
N MET A 72 0.14 2.22 7.07
CA MET A 72 -0.09 1.01 6.30
C MET A 72 -1.13 1.27 5.21
N ARG A 73 -0.87 0.74 4.00
CA ARG A 73 -1.72 0.87 2.83
C ARG A 73 -1.88 -0.47 2.14
N ILE A 74 -3.09 -0.70 1.62
CA ILE A 74 -3.33 -1.74 0.62
C ILE A 74 -3.30 -1.08 -0.75
N MET A 75 -2.51 -1.65 -1.65
CA MET A 75 -2.57 -1.34 -3.08
C MET A 75 -3.44 -2.40 -3.74
N ILE A 76 -4.32 -1.97 -4.63
CA ILE A 76 -5.17 -2.83 -5.46
C ILE A 76 -4.99 -2.37 -6.89
N SER A 77 -4.63 -3.28 -7.79
CA SER A 77 -4.50 -3.05 -9.22
C SER A 77 -5.50 -3.85 -10.06
N GLU A 78 -6.26 -4.76 -9.45
CA GLU A 78 -7.31 -5.53 -10.13
C GLU A 78 -8.58 -4.68 -10.35
N PRO A 79 -9.01 -4.44 -11.61
CA PRO A 79 -10.16 -3.58 -11.91
C PRO A 79 -11.46 -3.99 -11.20
N ASP A 80 -11.77 -5.28 -11.17
CA ASP A 80 -13.01 -5.78 -10.54
C ASP A 80 -13.02 -5.52 -9.03
N MET A 81 -11.87 -5.69 -8.37
CA MET A 81 -11.74 -5.37 -6.94
C MET A 81 -11.84 -3.87 -6.68
N ILE A 82 -11.29 -3.03 -7.56
CA ILE A 82 -11.43 -1.56 -7.46
C ILE A 82 -12.90 -1.19 -7.59
N ALA A 83 -13.62 -1.75 -8.55
CA ALA A 83 -15.05 -1.54 -8.75
C ALA A 83 -15.88 -1.92 -7.52
N ASP A 84 -15.53 -3.03 -6.85
CA ASP A 84 -16.20 -3.46 -5.63
C ASP A 84 -15.89 -2.54 -4.42
N VAL A 85 -14.65 -2.03 -4.31
CA VAL A 85 -14.23 -1.13 -3.21
C VAL A 85 -14.78 0.28 -3.35
N VAL A 86 -14.75 0.85 -4.56
CA VAL A 86 -15.26 2.21 -4.84
C VAL A 86 -16.80 2.20 -4.98
N GLY A 87 -17.40 1.01 -5.02
CA GLY A 87 -18.81 0.80 -5.27
C GLY A 87 -19.10 0.81 -6.77
N ARG A 88 -19.96 -0.11 -7.21
CA ARG A 88 -20.35 -0.25 -8.63
C ARG A 88 -20.99 1.02 -9.22
N SER A 89 -21.38 1.99 -8.39
CA SER A 89 -21.91 3.29 -8.80
C SER A 89 -20.87 4.23 -9.45
N HIS A 90 -19.56 3.97 -9.26
CA HIS A 90 -18.47 4.79 -9.78
C HIS A 90 -17.61 4.07 -10.84
N VAL A 91 -18.04 2.91 -11.33
CA VAL A 91 -17.32 2.16 -12.39
C VAL A 91 -17.13 2.98 -13.66
N HIS A 92 -18.07 3.90 -13.95
CA HIS A 92 -18.00 4.81 -15.08
C HIS A 92 -16.85 5.83 -15.01
N ASP A 93 -16.30 6.08 -13.82
CA ASP A 93 -15.19 7.01 -13.60
C ASP A 93 -13.83 6.38 -13.99
N TYR A 94 -13.80 5.06 -14.21
CA TYR A 94 -12.61 4.28 -14.56
C TYR A 94 -12.72 3.73 -15.99
N VAL A 95 -12.41 4.57 -16.98
CA VAL A 95 -12.26 4.13 -18.38
C VAL A 95 -10.78 3.96 -18.68
N LYS A 96 -10.38 2.77 -19.14
CA LYS A 96 -9.01 2.53 -19.65
C LYS A 96 -8.84 3.36 -20.93
N PRO A 97 -7.80 4.18 -21.07
CA PRO A 97 -7.50 4.86 -22.34
C PRO A 97 -7.20 3.82 -23.43
N ASP A 98 -7.76 4.04 -24.62
CA ASP A 98 -7.49 3.25 -25.83
C ASP A 98 -6.01 3.32 -26.26
#